data_AF-A0A846XNM9-F1
#
_entry.id   AF-A0A846XNM9-F1
#
_cell.length_a   1.000
_cell.length_b   1.000
_cell.length_c   1.000
_cell.angle_alpha   90.00
_cell.angle_beta   90.00
_cell.angle_gamma   90.00
#
_symmetry.space_group_name_H-M   'P 1'
#
loop_
_entity.id
_entity.type
_entity.pdbx_description
1 polymer ?
#
loop_
_entity_poly.entity_id
_entity_poly.type
_entity_poly.pdbx_seq_one_letter_code
_entity_poly.pdbx_strand_id
1 'polypeptide(L)'
;MTDSRLLTIGEFARASGLTASALRFYADSGLLTPAVVDPGSGYRYYDESRLDRAVTIRELREIGMSLGIIAEVLESGAARAARLIDEHLIGLEQQLQRARTRAAELERTLGPGRDRELTTVSGPIFAMAVEQILAATAREPDHPVLGGVHIEVSTEALTLTATDRYRLSTRTLVAGRRERPEGTDWSATVAGDDLRLAVPELRRGHIVQLTAAPHALIFRAGDAASRSCRILPGTFPDHRVLLDSIGAARTRVVTAHDGLVRGLENIRAQHVLLRIAHGSLTLCEPGSPRRAAPAAVVTGPDIELAFDLTTLYPAIGTAIGPDVMIDITGPDRPIVIRSADDGDLTSLAMPVDPSSIRSADDHDRPDHECHRRGDRTRPSR
;
A
#
# COMPACT_ATOMS: atom_id res chain seq x y z
N MET A 1 -31.31 19.61 -32.02
CA MET A 1 -30.13 20.31 -32.59
C MET A 1 -29.60 21.18 -31.47
N THR A 2 -28.61 20.68 -30.74
CA THR A 2 -28.06 21.38 -29.57
C THR A 2 -27.23 22.54 -30.09
N ASP A 3 -27.66 23.76 -29.74
CA ASP A 3 -26.94 25.00 -30.02
C ASP A 3 -25.72 25.03 -29.08
N SER A 4 -24.67 24.31 -29.47
CA SER A 4 -23.45 24.22 -28.68
C SER A 4 -22.73 25.57 -28.71
N ARG A 5 -22.43 26.07 -27.52
CA ARG A 5 -21.77 27.37 -27.35
C ARG A 5 -20.39 27.35 -28.01
N LEU A 6 -20.18 28.30 -28.92
CA LEU A 6 -18.87 28.55 -29.52
C LEU A 6 -17.99 29.34 -28.56
N LEU A 7 -16.85 28.76 -28.21
CA LEU A 7 -15.82 29.35 -27.37
C LEU A 7 -14.68 29.91 -28.22
N THR A 8 -14.18 31.08 -27.85
CA THR A 8 -12.92 31.59 -28.40
C THR A 8 -11.77 30.66 -28.03
N ILE A 9 -10.69 30.68 -28.82
CA ILE A 9 -9.49 29.87 -28.52
C ILE A 9 -8.96 30.10 -27.10
N GLY A 10 -9.08 31.32 -26.55
CA GLY A 10 -8.64 31.63 -25.19
C GLY A 10 -9.58 31.09 -24.09
N GLU A 11 -10.89 31.08 -24.33
CA GLU A 11 -11.86 30.44 -23.43
C GLU A 11 -11.72 28.92 -23.46
N PHE A 12 -11.59 28.34 -24.66
CA PHE A 12 -11.40 26.90 -24.82
C PHE A 12 -10.06 26.42 -24.24
N ALA A 13 -8.99 27.21 -24.38
CA ALA A 13 -7.70 26.96 -23.73
C ALA A 13 -7.83 26.86 -22.20
N ARG A 14 -8.52 27.83 -21.59
CA ARG A 14 -8.76 27.83 -20.14
C ARG A 14 -9.60 26.64 -19.69
N ALA A 15 -10.65 26.31 -20.43
CA ALA A 15 -11.55 25.20 -20.10
C ALA A 15 -10.88 23.82 -20.26
N SER A 16 -10.07 23.63 -21.31
CA SER A 16 -9.36 22.36 -21.57
C SER A 16 -8.01 22.24 -20.85
N GLY A 17 -7.51 23.32 -20.22
CA GLY A 17 -6.16 23.38 -19.65
C GLY A 17 -5.03 23.30 -20.68
N LEU A 18 -5.33 23.46 -21.97
CA LEU A 18 -4.33 23.54 -23.04
C LEU A 18 -3.94 25.00 -23.29
N THR A 19 -2.74 25.22 -23.83
CA THR A 19 -2.35 26.56 -24.28
C THR A 19 -2.99 26.89 -25.63
N ALA A 20 -3.24 28.18 -25.90
CA ALA A 20 -3.72 28.61 -27.20
C ALA A 20 -2.75 28.24 -28.35
N SER A 21 -1.45 28.11 -28.07
CA SER A 21 -0.48 27.61 -29.05
C SER A 21 -0.68 26.12 -29.35
N ALA A 22 -0.91 25.31 -28.32
CA ALA A 22 -1.20 23.88 -28.48
C ALA A 22 -2.49 23.65 -29.28
N LEU A 23 -3.55 24.43 -29.01
CA LEU A 23 -4.80 24.35 -29.76
C LEU A 23 -4.63 24.69 -31.25
N ARG A 24 -3.81 25.70 -31.59
CA ARG A 24 -3.48 25.99 -32.99
C ARG A 24 -2.73 24.83 -33.62
N PHE A 25 -1.71 24.33 -32.94
CA PHE A 25 -0.92 23.21 -33.41
C PHE A 25 -1.78 21.95 -33.65
N TYR A 26 -2.70 21.60 -32.74
CA TYR A 26 -3.60 20.47 -32.91
C TYR A 26 -4.67 20.69 -33.99
N ALA A 27 -5.09 21.94 -34.21
CA ALA A 27 -5.96 22.27 -35.33
C ALA A 27 -5.23 22.07 -36.67
N ASP A 28 -4.00 22.57 -36.77
CA ASP A 28 -3.19 22.48 -37.98
C ASP A 28 -2.77 21.01 -38.27
N SER A 29 -2.60 20.20 -37.23
CA SER A 29 -2.33 18.76 -37.35
C SER A 29 -3.60 17.91 -37.57
N GLY A 30 -4.79 18.51 -37.59
CA GLY A 30 -6.08 17.82 -37.70
C GLY A 30 -6.52 17.03 -36.47
N LEU A 31 -5.75 17.04 -35.37
CA LEU A 31 -6.02 16.25 -34.17
C LEU A 31 -7.20 16.82 -33.36
N LEU A 32 -7.33 18.14 -33.35
CA LEU A 32 -8.43 18.89 -32.72
C LEU A 32 -8.83 20.08 -33.59
N THR A 33 -9.75 19.85 -34.52
CA THR A 33 -10.19 20.89 -35.45
C THR A 33 -11.13 21.89 -34.78
N PRO A 34 -11.05 23.19 -35.12
CA PRO A 34 -12.02 24.19 -34.69
C PRO A 34 -13.39 23.89 -35.34
N ALA A 35 -14.46 24.33 -34.68
CA ALA A 35 -15.81 24.23 -35.23
C ALA A 35 -16.03 25.26 -36.34
N VAL A 36 -15.49 26.47 -36.16
CA VAL A 36 -15.57 27.56 -37.14
C VAL A 36 -14.24 28.30 -37.19
N VAL A 37 -13.80 28.65 -38.40
CA VAL A 37 -12.70 29.60 -38.62
C VAL A 37 -13.30 30.82 -39.31
N ASP A 38 -13.18 31.99 -38.68
CA ASP A 38 -13.72 33.23 -39.22
C ASP A 38 -12.99 33.61 -40.52
N PRO A 39 -13.72 33.81 -41.65
CA PRO A 39 -13.09 34.04 -42.96
C PRO A 39 -12.33 35.37 -43.09
N GLY A 40 -12.67 36.39 -42.30
CA GLY A 40 -12.07 37.72 -42.41
C GLY A 40 -10.87 37.93 -41.48
N SER A 41 -10.89 37.28 -40.32
CA SER A 41 -9.86 37.44 -39.26
C SER A 41 -9.00 36.21 -39.05
N GLY A 42 -9.41 35.04 -39.55
CA GLY A 42 -8.76 33.75 -39.27
C GLY A 42 -8.95 33.25 -37.83
N TYR A 43 -9.88 33.86 -37.08
CA TYR A 43 -10.10 33.53 -35.68
C TYR A 43 -10.76 32.15 -35.54
N ARG A 44 -10.25 31.32 -34.62
CA ARG A 44 -10.72 29.94 -34.41
C ARG A 44 -11.70 29.88 -33.25
N TYR A 45 -12.85 29.27 -33.49
CA TYR A 45 -13.89 29.00 -32.50
C TYR A 45 -14.07 27.49 -32.31
N TYR A 46 -14.19 27.07 -31.06
CA TYR A 46 -14.33 25.66 -30.68
C TYR A 46 -15.68 25.44 -30.01
N ASP A 47 -16.23 24.26 -30.25
CA ASP A 47 -17.47 23.81 -29.62
C ASP A 47 -17.17 23.21 -28.24
N GLU A 48 -18.04 23.44 -27.24
CA GLU A 48 -17.91 22.82 -25.92
C GLU A 48 -17.87 21.28 -25.98
N SER A 49 -18.54 20.64 -26.94
CA SER A 49 -18.49 19.17 -27.14
C SER A 49 -17.09 18.64 -27.47
N ARG A 50 -16.15 19.51 -27.85
CA ARG A 50 -14.75 19.13 -28.12
C ARG A 50 -13.87 19.19 -26.87
N LEU A 51 -14.39 19.62 -25.72
CA LEU A 51 -13.62 19.74 -24.48
C LEU A 51 -13.11 18.37 -24.01
N ASP A 52 -13.96 17.34 -24.01
CA ASP A 52 -13.54 15.99 -23.60
C ASP A 52 -12.37 15.49 -24.45
N ARG A 53 -12.46 15.67 -25.77
CA ARG A 53 -11.36 15.34 -26.69
C ARG A 53 -10.09 16.11 -26.36
N ALA A 54 -10.20 17.40 -26.04
CA ALA A 54 -9.05 18.24 -25.70
C ALA A 54 -8.40 17.83 -24.37
N VAL A 55 -9.20 17.48 -23.36
CA VAL A 55 -8.74 16.97 -22.07
C VAL A 55 -8.05 15.61 -22.24
N THR A 56 -8.65 14.70 -23.01
CA THR A 56 -8.02 13.40 -23.32
C THR A 56 -6.67 13.57 -24.04
N ILE A 57 -6.57 14.49 -25.00
CA ILE A 57 -5.28 14.79 -25.66
C ILE A 57 -4.25 15.25 -24.61
N ARG A 58 -4.62 16.17 -23.71
CA ARG A 58 -3.73 16.68 -22.66
C ARG A 58 -3.22 15.55 -21.76
N GLU A 59 -4.11 14.72 -21.23
CA GLU A 59 -3.78 13.62 -20.32
C GLU A 59 -2.88 12.57 -20.99
N LEU A 60 -3.18 12.19 -22.24
CA LEU A 60 -2.33 11.27 -22.99
C LEU A 60 -0.93 11.87 -23.28
N ARG A 61 -0.83 13.19 -23.45
CA ARG A 61 0.45 13.88 -23.59
C ARG A 61 1.24 13.94 -22.29
N GLU A 62 0.58 14.06 -21.15
CA GLU A 62 1.23 14.04 -19.83
C GLU A 62 1.92 12.70 -19.55
N ILE A 63 1.34 11.59 -20.00
CA ILE A 63 1.99 10.26 -19.96
C ILE A 63 2.98 10.02 -21.11
N GLY A 64 3.36 11.07 -21.84
CA GLY A 64 4.39 11.01 -22.88
C GLY A 64 3.98 10.33 -24.18
N MET A 65 2.68 10.13 -24.44
CA MET A 65 2.22 9.48 -25.67
C MET A 65 2.45 10.37 -26.90
N SER A 66 2.88 9.77 -28.02
CA SER A 66 3.10 10.49 -29.27
C SER A 66 1.78 10.90 -29.93
N LEU A 67 1.78 11.99 -30.70
CA LEU A 67 0.55 12.48 -31.35
C LEU A 67 -0.05 11.48 -32.34
N GLY A 68 0.78 10.64 -32.96
CA GLY A 68 0.31 9.58 -33.86
C GLY A 68 -0.52 8.53 -33.11
N ILE A 69 -0.01 8.04 -31.97
CA ILE A 69 -0.74 7.07 -31.14
C ILE A 69 -1.98 7.73 -30.54
N ILE A 70 -1.91 9.00 -30.14
CA ILE A 70 -3.08 9.74 -29.65
C ILE A 70 -4.17 9.83 -30.73
N ALA A 71 -3.81 10.09 -31.99
CA ALA A 71 -4.77 10.08 -33.09
C ALA A 71 -5.45 8.71 -33.22
N GLU A 72 -4.67 7.62 -33.19
CA GLU A 72 -5.21 6.26 -33.22
C GLU A 72 -6.14 5.96 -32.04
N VAL A 73 -5.79 6.37 -30.82
CA VAL A 73 -6.61 6.23 -29.61
C VAL A 73 -7.95 6.97 -29.78
N LEU A 74 -7.91 8.19 -30.27
CA LEU A 74 -9.08 9.05 -30.44
C LEU A 74 -10.01 8.63 -31.60
N GLU A 75 -9.50 7.88 -32.57
CA GLU A 75 -10.26 7.34 -33.70
C GLU A 75 -10.73 5.89 -33.46
N SER A 76 -10.24 5.26 -32.39
CA SER A 76 -10.54 3.88 -32.01
C SER A 76 -11.76 3.76 -31.08
N GLY A 77 -12.42 2.60 -31.11
CA GLY A 77 -13.39 2.24 -30.06
C GLY A 77 -12.70 1.96 -28.72
N ALA A 78 -13.46 2.06 -27.61
CA ALA A 78 -12.95 1.98 -26.23
C ALA A 78 -12.01 0.79 -25.97
N ALA A 79 -12.36 -0.41 -26.46
CA ALA A 79 -11.53 -1.60 -26.28
C ALA A 79 -10.18 -1.55 -27.02
N ARG A 80 -10.10 -0.85 -28.15
CA ARG A 80 -8.85 -0.66 -28.90
C ARG A 80 -8.04 0.49 -28.30
N ALA A 81 -8.68 1.57 -27.88
CA ALA A 81 -8.05 2.67 -27.15
C ALA A 81 -7.36 2.20 -25.86
N ALA A 82 -8.04 1.41 -25.03
CA ALA A 82 -7.47 0.84 -23.81
C ALA A 82 -6.20 0.02 -24.09
N ARG A 83 -6.24 -0.86 -25.11
CA ARG A 83 -5.06 -1.66 -25.51
C ARG A 83 -3.87 -0.81 -25.93
N LEU A 84 -4.09 0.28 -26.68
CA LEU A 84 -3.01 1.18 -27.09
C LEU A 84 -2.37 1.89 -25.89
N ILE A 85 -3.18 2.25 -24.88
CA ILE A 85 -2.70 2.84 -23.64
C ILE A 85 -1.90 1.81 -22.84
N ASP A 86 -2.41 0.58 -22.70
CA ASP A 86 -1.73 -0.51 -22.01
C ASP A 86 -0.39 -0.86 -22.69
N GLU A 87 -0.37 -0.96 -24.02
CA GLU A 87 0.85 -1.20 -24.79
C GLU A 87 1.89 -0.10 -24.58
N HIS A 88 1.46 1.17 -24.53
CA HIS A 88 2.35 2.30 -24.23
C HIS A 88 2.90 2.22 -22.79
N LEU A 89 2.06 1.88 -21.82
CA LEU A 89 2.47 1.71 -20.42
C LEU A 89 3.50 0.58 -20.26
N ILE A 90 3.24 -0.58 -20.87
CA ILE A 90 4.19 -1.70 -20.91
C ILE A 90 5.52 -1.26 -21.56
N GLY A 91 5.46 -0.46 -22.63
CA GLY A 91 6.62 0.11 -23.27
C GLY A 91 7.45 1.01 -22.34
N LEU A 92 6.79 1.91 -21.60
CA LEU A 92 7.44 2.79 -20.62
C LEU A 92 8.08 2.00 -19.46
N GLU A 93 7.39 0.99 -18.93
CA GLU A 93 7.92 0.11 -17.90
C GLU A 93 9.18 -0.63 -18.38
N GLN A 94 9.16 -1.14 -19.62
CA GLN A 94 10.34 -1.77 -20.22
C GLN A 94 11.49 -0.79 -20.42
N GLN A 95 11.20 0.46 -20.82
CA GLN A 95 12.23 1.50 -20.96
C GLN A 95 12.86 1.84 -19.62
N LEU A 96 12.05 2.00 -18.57
CA LEU A 96 12.53 2.22 -17.21
C LEU A 96 13.39 1.05 -16.73
N GLN A 97 12.97 -0.18 -16.99
CA GLN A 97 13.75 -1.36 -16.61
C GLN A 97 15.09 -1.42 -17.36
N ARG A 98 15.10 -1.14 -18.67
CA ARG A 98 16.35 -1.07 -19.46
C ARG A 98 17.28 0.04 -18.96
N ALA A 99 16.74 1.22 -18.65
CA ALA A 99 17.50 2.34 -18.10
C ALA A 99 18.14 1.97 -16.76
N ARG A 100 17.39 1.31 -15.87
CA ARG A 100 17.90 0.79 -14.58
C ARG A 100 18.99 -0.27 -14.78
N THR A 101 18.79 -1.24 -15.67
CA THR A 101 19.81 -2.26 -15.96
C THR A 101 21.10 -1.63 -16.49
N ARG A 102 20.99 -0.64 -17.39
CA ARG A 102 22.15 0.09 -17.89
C ARG A 102 22.83 0.94 -16.83
N ALA A 103 22.06 1.59 -15.96
CA ALA A 103 22.60 2.35 -14.83
C ALA A 103 23.38 1.42 -13.89
N ALA A 104 22.81 0.27 -13.52
CA ALA A 104 23.49 -0.74 -12.71
C ALA A 104 24.73 -1.32 -13.40
N GLU A 105 24.72 -1.48 -14.73
CA GLU A 105 25.90 -1.88 -15.50
C GLU A 105 26.99 -0.80 -15.49
N LEU A 106 26.62 0.45 -15.70
CA LEU A 106 27.55 1.58 -15.69
C LEU A 106 28.13 1.82 -14.28
N GLU A 107 27.32 1.66 -13.23
CA GLU A 107 27.77 1.67 -11.83
C GLU A 107 28.80 0.57 -11.56
N ARG A 108 28.64 -0.63 -12.13
CA ARG A 108 29.66 -1.69 -12.04
C ARG A 108 30.94 -1.34 -12.81
N THR A 109 30.83 -0.64 -13.95
CA THR A 109 31.97 -0.26 -14.80
C THR A 109 32.76 0.95 -14.28
N LEU A 110 32.10 1.93 -13.67
CA LEU A 110 32.72 3.17 -13.17
C LEU A 110 33.53 2.97 -11.87
N GLY A 111 33.73 1.73 -11.45
CA GLY A 111 34.59 1.34 -10.33
C GLY A 111 33.81 1.19 -9.03
N PRO A 112 34.30 0.34 -8.11
CA PRO A 112 33.54 -0.09 -6.95
C PRO A 112 33.35 1.10 -6.00
N GLY A 113 32.16 1.68 -5.98
CA GLY A 113 31.57 2.08 -4.70
C GLY A 113 31.38 0.78 -3.92
N ARG A 114 32.44 0.34 -3.23
CA ARG A 114 32.66 -1.04 -2.74
C ARG A 114 31.36 -1.70 -2.32
N ASP A 115 30.88 -2.64 -3.14
CA ASP A 115 29.94 -3.66 -2.73
C ASP A 115 30.35 -4.13 -1.34
N ARG A 116 29.56 -3.72 -0.36
CA ARG A 116 29.88 -3.93 1.05
C ARG A 116 29.15 -5.16 1.47
N GLU A 117 29.90 -6.23 1.67
CA GLU A 117 29.34 -7.42 2.27
C GLU A 117 28.75 -7.09 3.65
N LEU A 118 27.47 -7.39 3.86
CA LEU A 118 26.74 -7.02 5.07
C LEU A 118 26.74 -8.14 6.09
N THR A 119 26.10 -9.26 5.76
CA THR A 119 25.92 -10.43 6.63
C THR A 119 25.45 -11.64 5.85
N THR A 120 25.48 -12.82 6.48
CA THR A 120 24.81 -14.03 6.01
C THR A 120 23.63 -14.37 6.91
N VAL A 121 22.58 -14.94 6.34
CA VAL A 121 21.40 -15.42 7.08
C VAL A 121 20.91 -16.74 6.52
N SER A 122 20.17 -17.50 7.33
CA SER A 122 19.43 -18.67 6.84
C SER A 122 18.39 -18.24 5.81
N GLY A 123 18.45 -18.78 4.59
CA GLY A 123 17.56 -18.36 3.52
C GLY A 123 16.08 -18.68 3.76
N PRO A 124 15.71 -19.89 4.25
CA PRO A 124 14.32 -20.18 4.63
C PRO A 124 13.78 -19.20 5.68
N ILE A 125 14.57 -18.89 6.70
CA ILE A 125 14.17 -17.97 7.78
C ILE A 125 14.04 -16.54 7.27
N PHE A 126 14.99 -16.09 6.44
CA PHE A 126 14.93 -14.76 5.83
C PHE A 126 13.75 -14.62 4.86
N ALA A 127 13.46 -15.65 4.06
CA ALA A 127 12.30 -15.67 3.17
C ALA A 127 10.98 -15.57 3.96
N MET A 128 10.85 -16.32 5.07
CA MET A 128 9.68 -16.22 5.96
C MET A 128 9.56 -14.82 6.58
N ALA A 129 10.66 -14.26 7.08
CA ALA A 129 10.68 -12.91 7.65
C ALA A 129 10.25 -11.86 6.62
N VAL A 130 10.75 -11.94 5.38
CA VAL A 130 10.34 -11.05 4.29
C VAL A 130 8.84 -11.17 4.03
N GLU A 131 8.28 -12.38 3.93
CA GLU A 131 6.84 -12.57 3.72
C GLU A 131 5.98 -11.97 4.85
N GLN A 132 6.40 -12.17 6.10
CA GLN A 132 5.71 -11.62 7.28
C GLN A 132 5.72 -10.10 7.28
N ILE A 133 6.89 -9.49 7.03
CA ILE A 133 7.05 -8.03 7.08
C ILE A 133 6.41 -7.34 5.87
N LEU A 134 6.44 -7.97 4.68
CA LEU A 134 5.77 -7.43 3.50
C LEU A 134 4.26 -7.22 3.70
N ALA A 135 3.62 -7.97 4.60
CA ALA A 135 2.22 -7.77 4.95
C ALA A 135 1.95 -6.40 5.59
N ALA A 136 2.95 -5.70 6.12
CA ALA A 136 2.84 -4.36 6.69
C ALA A 136 3.23 -3.22 5.73
N THR A 137 3.56 -3.52 4.46
CA THR A 137 3.83 -2.49 3.45
C THR A 137 2.54 -1.92 2.85
N ALA A 138 2.61 -0.67 2.37
CA ALA A 138 1.52 -0.03 1.63
C ALA A 138 2.03 0.76 0.44
N ARG A 139 1.20 0.83 -0.62
CA ARG A 139 1.45 1.65 -1.78
C ARG A 139 0.79 3.01 -1.60
N GLU A 140 1.53 3.96 -1.04
CA GLU A 140 1.10 5.35 -0.96
C GLU A 140 1.86 6.19 -2.01
N PRO A 141 1.16 6.84 -2.96
CA PRO A 141 1.80 7.68 -3.97
C PRO A 141 2.68 8.79 -3.38
N ASP A 142 2.22 9.40 -2.28
CA ASP A 142 2.91 10.49 -1.59
C ASP A 142 4.05 10.01 -0.68
N HIS A 143 4.02 8.73 -0.28
CA HIS A 143 5.06 8.11 0.56
C HIS A 143 5.54 6.77 -0.02
N PRO A 144 6.26 6.76 -1.17
CA PRO A 144 6.70 5.53 -1.81
C PRO A 144 7.57 4.63 -0.92
N VAL A 145 8.25 5.22 0.07
CA VAL A 145 9.08 4.52 1.07
C VAL A 145 8.28 3.48 1.88
N LEU A 146 6.97 3.67 2.06
CA LEU A 146 6.08 2.73 2.75
C LEU A 146 5.79 1.46 1.94
N GLY A 147 6.08 1.48 0.64
CA GLY A 147 6.07 0.30 -0.23
C GLY A 147 7.32 -0.58 -0.09
N GLY A 148 8.25 -0.20 0.81
CA GLY A 148 9.49 -0.91 1.06
C GLY A 148 9.59 -1.47 2.48
N VAL A 149 10.58 -2.33 2.66
CA VAL A 149 10.98 -2.87 3.96
C VAL A 149 12.26 -2.17 4.38
N HIS A 150 12.24 -1.51 5.53
CA HIS A 150 13.44 -0.97 6.16
C HIS A 150 14.27 -2.12 6.72
N ILE A 151 15.52 -2.23 6.28
CA ILE A 151 16.43 -3.30 6.67
C ILE A 151 17.61 -2.67 7.39
N GLU A 152 17.85 -3.12 8.62
CA GLU A 152 18.97 -2.71 9.46
C GLU A 152 19.87 -3.92 9.73
N VAL A 153 21.17 -3.79 9.46
CA VAL A 153 22.18 -4.82 9.71
C VAL A 153 23.20 -4.31 10.70
N SER A 154 23.16 -4.87 11.91
CA SER A 154 24.17 -4.65 12.95
C SER A 154 25.21 -5.79 12.97
N THR A 155 26.04 -5.85 14.00
CA THR A 155 26.98 -6.96 14.21
C THR A 155 26.31 -8.28 14.57
N GLU A 156 25.16 -8.23 15.24
CA GLU A 156 24.51 -9.41 15.82
C GLU A 156 23.15 -9.72 15.18
N ALA A 157 22.52 -8.73 14.54
CA ALA A 157 21.15 -8.84 14.08
C ALA A 157 20.92 -8.24 12.68
N LEU A 158 19.98 -8.86 11.98
CA LEU A 158 19.32 -8.33 10.79
C LEU A 158 17.86 -8.02 11.17
N THR A 159 17.48 -6.75 11.17
CA THR A 159 16.12 -6.30 11.52
C THR A 159 15.40 -5.84 10.26
N LEU A 160 14.17 -6.31 10.07
CA LEU A 160 13.28 -5.93 8.97
C LEU A 160 12.06 -5.22 9.55
N THR A 161 11.77 -4.01 9.11
CA THR A 161 10.62 -3.22 9.57
C THR A 161 9.79 -2.71 8.39
N ALA A 162 8.48 -2.83 8.45
CA ALA A 162 7.56 -2.22 7.48
C ALA A 162 6.35 -1.61 8.19
N THR A 163 5.74 -0.61 7.57
CA THR A 163 4.57 0.09 8.11
C THR A 163 3.73 0.69 6.99
N ASP A 164 2.42 0.78 7.24
CA ASP A 164 1.43 1.45 6.41
C ASP A 164 0.71 2.58 7.15
N ARG A 165 1.36 3.14 8.17
CA ARG A 165 0.85 4.17 9.11
C ARG A 165 -0.17 3.68 10.13
N TYR A 166 -0.89 2.59 9.86
CA TYR A 166 -1.89 2.04 10.79
C TYR A 166 -1.40 0.77 11.50
N ARG A 167 -0.49 0.02 10.86
CA ARG A 167 0.26 -1.07 11.48
C ARG A 167 1.75 -0.90 11.24
N LEU A 168 2.54 -1.53 12.10
CA LEU A 168 3.98 -1.65 11.96
C LEU A 168 4.40 -3.06 12.34
N SER A 169 5.22 -3.71 11.54
CA SER A 169 5.78 -5.01 11.88
C SER A 169 7.30 -4.94 11.84
N THR A 170 7.95 -5.52 12.84
CA THR A 170 9.40 -5.65 12.94
C THR A 170 9.77 -7.11 13.20
N ARG A 171 10.73 -7.65 12.42
CA ARG A 171 11.27 -9.01 12.58
C ARG A 171 12.79 -8.92 12.71
N THR A 172 13.31 -9.49 13.79
CA THR A 172 14.76 -9.58 14.03
C THR A 172 15.24 -10.99 13.76
N LEU A 173 16.34 -11.12 13.02
CA LEU A 173 17.01 -12.38 12.72
C LEU A 173 18.44 -12.34 13.22
N VAL A 174 18.96 -13.50 13.61
CA VAL A 174 20.37 -13.65 13.96
C VAL A 174 21.24 -13.46 12.72
N ALA A 175 22.16 -12.50 12.78
CA ALA A 175 23.15 -12.28 11.73
C ALA A 175 24.28 -13.33 11.83
N GLY A 176 24.70 -13.86 10.68
CA GLY A 176 25.82 -14.80 10.60
C GLY A 176 27.14 -14.14 11.02
N ARG A 177 27.92 -14.85 11.85
CA ARG A 177 29.21 -14.39 12.35
C ARG A 177 30.26 -14.35 11.22
N ARG A 178 30.64 -13.14 10.80
CA ARG A 178 31.96 -12.85 10.24
C ARG A 178 32.63 -11.81 11.14
N GLU A 179 33.96 -11.90 11.27
CA GLU A 179 34.76 -10.87 11.93
C GLU A 179 34.53 -9.55 11.19
N ARG A 180 33.66 -8.70 11.75
CA ARG A 180 33.32 -7.40 11.20
C ARG A 180 34.17 -6.34 11.92
N PRO A 181 34.75 -5.37 11.21
CA PRO A 181 35.27 -4.18 11.87
C PRO A 181 34.14 -3.51 12.67
N GLU A 182 34.41 -3.18 13.94
CA GLU A 182 33.46 -2.47 14.80
C GLU A 182 32.92 -1.21 14.10
N GLY A 183 31.60 -0.97 14.20
CA GLY A 183 30.96 0.25 13.68
C GLY A 183 30.45 0.21 12.23
N THR A 184 30.25 -0.97 11.62
CA THR A 184 29.65 -1.09 10.27
C THR A 184 28.15 -1.41 10.31
N ASP A 185 27.38 -0.62 11.05
CA ASP A 185 25.92 -0.63 10.90
C ASP A 185 25.54 -0.21 9.48
N TRP A 186 24.48 -0.81 8.97
CA TRP A 186 23.90 -0.47 7.67
C TRP A 186 22.40 -0.41 7.80
N SER A 187 21.77 0.58 7.19
CA SER A 187 20.32 0.65 7.11
C SER A 187 19.89 1.23 5.76
N ALA A 188 18.90 0.62 5.13
CA ALA A 188 18.24 1.18 3.97
C ALA A 188 16.83 0.63 3.80
N THR A 189 15.98 1.34 3.06
CA THR A 189 14.65 0.85 2.69
C THR A 189 14.71 0.15 1.34
N VAL A 190 14.38 -1.14 1.31
CA VAL A 190 14.44 -1.98 0.11
C VAL A 190 13.05 -2.16 -0.47
N ALA A 191 12.91 -2.06 -1.79
CA ALA A 191 11.62 -2.15 -2.49
C ALA A 191 10.91 -3.47 -2.21
N GLY A 192 9.67 -3.40 -1.71
CA GLY A 192 8.91 -4.59 -1.30
C GLY A 192 8.56 -5.52 -2.45
N ASP A 193 8.27 -4.97 -3.64
CA ASP A 193 7.99 -5.77 -4.83
C ASP A 193 9.22 -6.58 -5.29
N ASP A 194 10.42 -6.00 -5.20
CA ASP A 194 11.66 -6.70 -5.55
C ASP A 194 11.96 -7.82 -4.54
N LEU A 195 11.73 -7.55 -3.23
CA LEU A 195 11.86 -8.56 -2.18
C LEU A 195 10.88 -9.72 -2.38
N ARG A 196 9.62 -9.41 -2.69
CA ARG A 196 8.57 -10.41 -2.96
C ARG A 196 8.97 -11.35 -4.10
N LEU A 197 9.58 -10.81 -5.16
CA LEU A 197 10.09 -11.59 -6.28
C LEU A 197 11.31 -12.46 -5.92
N ALA A 198 12.12 -12.04 -4.94
CA ALA A 198 13.31 -12.79 -4.51
C ALA A 198 13.00 -13.98 -3.58
N VAL A 199 11.86 -13.96 -2.88
CA VAL A 199 11.46 -14.97 -1.87
C VAL A 199 11.63 -16.43 -2.34
N PRO A 200 11.20 -16.85 -3.55
CA PRO A 200 11.35 -18.24 -3.98
C PRO A 200 12.80 -18.71 -4.10
N GLU A 201 13.73 -17.82 -4.41
CA GLU A 201 15.16 -18.15 -4.45
C GLU A 201 15.77 -18.13 -3.06
N LEU A 202 15.44 -17.11 -2.24
CA LEU A 202 15.88 -17.02 -0.85
C LEU A 202 15.53 -18.29 -0.08
N ARG A 203 14.31 -18.80 -0.25
CA ARG A 203 13.82 -20.00 0.43
C ARG A 203 14.62 -21.27 0.07
N ARG A 204 15.18 -21.35 -1.13
CA ARG A 204 15.97 -22.50 -1.61
C ARG A 204 17.43 -22.42 -1.18
N GLY A 205 17.94 -21.23 -0.90
CA GLY A 205 19.31 -21.04 -0.42
C GLY A 205 19.43 -21.39 1.05
N HIS A 206 20.24 -22.38 1.42
CA HIS A 206 20.49 -22.67 2.85
C HIS A 206 21.08 -21.45 3.58
N ILE A 207 22.01 -20.74 2.93
CA ILE A 207 22.62 -19.51 3.41
C ILE A 207 22.50 -18.46 2.31
N VAL A 208 22.04 -17.27 2.67
CA VAL A 208 21.94 -16.10 1.80
C VAL A 208 22.94 -15.05 2.27
N GLN A 209 23.82 -14.63 1.36
CA GLN A 209 24.72 -13.50 1.56
C GLN A 209 24.02 -12.20 1.16
N LEU A 210 24.08 -11.19 2.04
CA LEU A 210 23.62 -9.83 1.78
C LEU A 210 24.81 -8.93 1.46
N THR A 211 24.69 -8.14 0.39
CA THR A 211 25.71 -7.17 -0.04
C THR A 211 25.04 -5.84 -0.38
N ALA A 212 25.52 -4.75 0.21
CA ALA A 212 25.07 -3.41 -0.12
C ALA A 212 25.83 -2.86 -1.33
N ALA A 213 25.09 -2.47 -2.35
CA ALA A 213 25.54 -1.61 -3.44
C ALA A 213 24.93 -0.20 -3.25
N PRO A 214 25.43 0.85 -3.94
CA PRO A 214 24.95 2.23 -3.76
C PRO A 214 23.44 2.42 -3.87
N HIS A 215 22.78 1.65 -4.76
CA HIS A 215 21.35 1.77 -5.04
C HIS A 215 20.58 0.44 -4.94
N ALA A 216 21.20 -0.60 -4.39
CA ALA A 216 20.59 -1.91 -4.28
C ALA A 216 21.09 -2.70 -3.07
N LEU A 217 20.22 -3.55 -2.54
CA LEU A 217 20.61 -4.67 -1.70
C LEU A 217 20.64 -5.93 -2.57
N ILE A 218 21.80 -6.59 -2.60
CA ILE A 218 22.04 -7.78 -3.41
C ILE A 218 22.00 -9.01 -2.51
N PHE A 219 21.23 -10.01 -2.92
CA PHE A 219 21.15 -11.32 -2.28
C PHE A 219 21.83 -12.38 -3.14
N ARG A 220 22.66 -13.21 -2.52
CA ARG A 220 23.27 -14.38 -3.18
C ARG A 220 23.02 -15.64 -2.36
N ALA A 221 22.29 -16.59 -2.94
CA ALA A 221 21.96 -17.88 -2.34
C ALA A 221 22.87 -18.97 -2.92
N GLY A 222 24.02 -19.24 -2.28
CA GLY A 222 25.01 -20.20 -2.79
C GLY A 222 25.50 -19.85 -4.20
N ASP A 223 25.47 -20.85 -5.10
CA ASP A 223 25.86 -20.71 -6.52
C ASP A 223 24.75 -20.14 -7.42
N ALA A 224 23.58 -19.80 -6.85
CA ALA A 224 22.48 -19.22 -7.62
C ALA A 224 22.81 -17.79 -8.11
N ALA A 225 22.12 -17.38 -9.18
CA ALA A 225 22.20 -16.01 -9.68
C ALA A 225 21.85 -15.00 -8.58
N SER A 226 22.66 -13.94 -8.46
CA SER A 226 22.39 -12.86 -7.51
C SER A 226 21.08 -12.13 -7.85
N ARG A 227 20.27 -11.85 -6.84
CA ARG A 227 19.09 -10.98 -6.95
C ARG A 227 19.45 -9.60 -6.45
N SER A 228 19.11 -8.58 -7.24
CA SER A 228 19.33 -7.18 -6.89
C SER A 228 17.97 -6.55 -6.60
N CYS A 229 17.79 -6.04 -5.38
CA CYS A 229 16.58 -5.37 -4.95
C CYS A 229 16.87 -3.88 -4.75
N ARG A 230 16.06 -3.03 -5.35
CA ARG A 230 16.28 -1.58 -5.35
C ARG A 230 16.18 -1.00 -3.94
N ILE A 231 17.07 -0.07 -3.63
CA ILE A 231 16.91 0.80 -2.47
C ILE A 231 15.99 1.96 -2.86
N LEU A 232 14.95 2.20 -2.07
CA LEU A 232 14.02 3.30 -2.27
C LEU A 232 14.61 4.60 -1.72
N PRO A 233 14.44 5.74 -2.43
CA PRO A 233 14.83 7.04 -1.92
C PRO A 233 13.88 7.50 -0.80
N GLY A 234 14.38 8.33 0.10
CA GLY A 234 13.62 8.90 1.22
C GLY A 234 13.95 8.26 2.57
N THR A 235 13.46 8.90 3.64
CA THR A 235 13.70 8.47 5.01
C THR A 235 12.53 7.61 5.47
N PHE A 236 12.83 6.42 5.98
CA PHE A 236 11.82 5.58 6.62
C PHE A 236 11.37 6.23 7.95
N PRO A 237 10.09 6.15 8.33
CA PRO A 237 9.61 6.70 9.60
C PRO A 237 10.43 6.20 10.80
N ASP A 238 10.68 7.09 11.77
CA ASP A 238 11.38 6.74 13.00
C ASP A 238 10.48 5.90 13.92
N HIS A 239 10.49 4.61 13.66
CA HIS A 239 9.69 3.62 14.37
C HIS A 239 10.18 3.35 15.79
N ARG A 240 11.44 3.66 16.12
CA ARG A 240 12.00 3.44 17.46
C ARG A 240 11.32 4.34 18.47
N VAL A 241 11.08 5.60 18.11
CA VAL A 241 10.30 6.54 18.93
C VAL A 241 8.90 6.00 19.23
N LEU A 242 8.24 5.39 18.24
CA LEU A 242 6.93 4.77 18.46
C LEU A 242 7.03 3.61 19.45
N LEU A 243 7.94 2.66 19.23
CA LEU A 243 8.13 1.48 20.09
C LEU A 243 8.49 1.88 21.53
N ASP A 244 9.40 2.83 21.71
CA ASP A 244 9.84 3.32 23.02
C ASP A 244 8.73 4.09 23.77
N SER A 245 7.76 4.64 23.03
CA SER A 245 6.61 5.32 23.62
C SER A 245 5.51 4.37 24.12
N ILE A 246 5.60 3.07 23.79
CA ILE A 246 4.61 2.08 24.23
C ILE A 246 4.85 1.76 25.71
N GLY A 247 3.90 2.16 26.55
CA GLY A 247 3.92 1.88 27.97
C GLY A 247 3.74 0.39 28.30
N ALA A 248 3.82 0.06 29.59
CA ALA A 248 3.53 -1.28 30.05
C ALA A 248 2.07 -1.68 29.75
N ALA A 249 1.88 -2.91 29.29
CA ALA A 249 0.56 -3.47 29.02
C ALA A 249 -0.31 -3.44 30.28
N ARG A 250 -1.51 -2.89 30.17
CA ARG A 250 -2.54 -2.92 31.22
C ARG A 250 -3.39 -4.16 31.12
N THR A 251 -3.73 -4.55 29.90
CA THR A 251 -4.48 -5.77 29.58
C THR A 251 -3.64 -6.62 28.65
N ARG A 252 -3.47 -7.90 29.00
CA ARG A 252 -2.78 -8.91 28.21
C ARG A 252 -3.76 -10.03 27.87
N VAL A 253 -3.79 -10.42 26.61
CA VAL A 253 -4.58 -11.55 26.12
C VAL A 253 -3.64 -12.57 25.49
N VAL A 254 -3.71 -13.82 25.92
CA VAL A 254 -3.02 -14.95 25.29
C VAL A 254 -4.07 -15.89 24.72
N THR A 255 -4.00 -16.19 23.42
CA THR A 255 -5.01 -17.01 22.72
C THR A 255 -4.38 -17.80 21.59
N ALA A 256 -4.99 -18.94 21.24
CA ALA A 256 -4.54 -19.76 20.14
C ALA A 256 -4.65 -19.00 18.81
N HIS A 257 -3.54 -18.91 18.08
CA HIS A 257 -3.41 -18.20 16.80
C HIS A 257 -4.49 -18.61 15.80
N ASP A 258 -4.59 -19.91 15.54
CA ASP A 258 -5.58 -20.52 14.65
C ASP A 258 -7.03 -20.17 15.00
N GLY A 259 -7.34 -20.14 16.30
CA GLY A 259 -8.69 -19.82 16.78
C GLY A 259 -9.03 -18.36 16.53
N LEU A 260 -8.07 -17.47 16.75
CA LEU A 260 -8.21 -16.04 16.54
C LEU A 260 -8.33 -15.69 15.05
N VAL A 261 -7.47 -16.27 14.20
CA VAL A 261 -7.51 -16.10 12.74
C VAL A 261 -8.86 -16.56 12.19
N ARG A 262 -9.31 -17.78 12.51
CA ARG A 262 -10.64 -18.26 12.10
C ARG A 262 -11.77 -17.36 12.60
N GLY A 263 -11.64 -16.81 13.79
CA GLY A 263 -12.58 -15.85 14.34
C GLY A 263 -12.70 -14.59 13.47
N LEU A 264 -11.57 -14.04 13.02
CA LEU A 264 -11.52 -12.87 12.15
C LEU A 264 -12.01 -13.17 10.72
N GLU A 265 -11.69 -14.35 10.15
CA GLU A 265 -12.16 -14.77 8.81
C GLU A 265 -13.69 -14.89 8.72
N ASN A 266 -14.36 -15.05 9.87
CA ASN A 266 -15.82 -15.11 9.95
C ASN A 266 -16.50 -13.72 10.00
N ILE A 267 -15.73 -12.64 10.23
CA ILE A 267 -16.23 -11.27 10.19
C ILE A 267 -16.37 -10.85 8.73
N ARG A 268 -17.51 -10.22 8.38
CA ARG A 268 -17.80 -9.79 7.00
C ARG A 268 -17.78 -8.27 6.85
N ALA A 269 -18.05 -7.54 7.92
CA ALA A 269 -17.87 -6.10 7.98
C ALA A 269 -16.40 -5.69 7.81
N GLN A 270 -16.19 -4.45 7.38
CA GLN A 270 -14.85 -3.84 7.31
C GLN A 270 -14.18 -3.74 8.68
N HIS A 271 -14.98 -3.57 9.74
CA HIS A 271 -14.49 -3.36 11.09
C HIS A 271 -14.81 -4.54 12.00
N VAL A 272 -13.95 -4.77 13.00
CA VAL A 272 -14.15 -5.75 14.06
C VAL A 272 -13.99 -5.09 15.43
N LEU A 273 -14.86 -5.47 16.36
CA LEU A 273 -14.78 -5.07 17.77
C LEU A 273 -14.13 -6.20 18.56
N LEU A 274 -13.04 -5.91 19.25
CA LEU A 274 -12.40 -6.78 20.23
C LEU A 274 -12.93 -6.41 21.60
N ARG A 275 -13.83 -7.23 22.14
CA ARG A 275 -14.36 -7.08 23.49
C ARG A 275 -13.63 -8.02 24.43
N ILE A 276 -12.92 -7.44 25.39
CA ILE A 276 -12.23 -8.17 26.45
C ILE A 276 -12.98 -7.90 27.75
N ALA A 277 -13.70 -8.90 28.23
CA ALA A 277 -14.53 -8.78 29.41
C ALA A 277 -14.59 -10.09 30.19
N HIS A 278 -14.61 -10.01 31.51
CA HIS A 278 -14.78 -11.17 32.40
C HIS A 278 -13.80 -12.31 32.11
N GLY A 279 -12.54 -11.98 31.81
CA GLY A 279 -11.50 -12.97 31.53
C GLY A 279 -11.59 -13.60 30.13
N SER A 280 -12.44 -13.09 29.23
CA SER A 280 -12.67 -13.65 27.90
C SER A 280 -12.39 -12.66 26.79
N LEU A 281 -12.04 -13.17 25.61
CA LEU A 281 -11.94 -12.40 24.36
C LEU A 281 -13.12 -12.76 23.45
N THR A 282 -13.85 -11.76 22.98
CA THR A 282 -14.89 -11.91 21.97
C THR A 282 -14.63 -10.96 20.80
N LEU A 283 -14.62 -11.51 19.59
CA LEU A 283 -14.66 -10.76 18.35
C LEU A 283 -16.12 -10.54 17.96
N CYS A 284 -16.53 -9.29 17.81
CA CYS A 284 -17.88 -8.91 17.44
C CYS A 284 -17.86 -8.14 16.12
N GLU A 285 -18.86 -8.38 15.29
CA GLU A 285 -19.13 -7.57 14.11
C GLU A 285 -20.06 -6.40 14.51
N PRO A 286 -19.71 -5.13 14.20
CA PRO A 286 -20.57 -3.99 14.48
C PRO A 286 -21.99 -4.18 13.91
N GLY A 287 -23.02 -3.87 14.69
CA GLY A 287 -24.41 -3.96 14.25
C GLY A 287 -24.95 -5.40 14.05
N SER A 288 -24.15 -6.43 14.32
CA SER A 288 -24.47 -7.82 14.04
C SER A 288 -24.47 -8.67 15.31
N PRO A 289 -25.34 -9.69 15.42
CA PRO A 289 -25.27 -10.66 16.51
C PRO A 289 -24.13 -11.67 16.35
N ARG A 290 -23.43 -11.67 15.18
CA ARG A 290 -22.31 -12.57 14.92
C ARG A 290 -21.16 -12.25 15.85
N ARG A 291 -20.66 -13.29 16.50
CA ARG A 291 -19.53 -13.22 17.41
C ARG A 291 -18.71 -14.50 17.35
N ALA A 292 -17.40 -14.36 17.50
CA ALA A 292 -16.48 -15.47 17.72
C ALA A 292 -15.81 -15.26 19.09
N ALA A 293 -15.70 -16.32 19.87
CA ALA A 293 -15.07 -16.28 21.19
C ALA A 293 -13.91 -17.28 21.22
N PRO A 294 -12.74 -16.93 20.67
CA PRO A 294 -11.58 -17.81 20.76
C PRO A 294 -11.21 -18.02 22.24
N ALA A 295 -10.76 -19.23 22.57
CA ALA A 295 -10.27 -19.53 23.91
C ALA A 295 -9.09 -18.60 24.22
N ALA A 296 -9.17 -17.87 25.33
CA ALA A 296 -8.18 -16.88 25.69
C ALA A 296 -7.98 -16.84 27.21
N VAL A 297 -6.75 -16.53 27.61
CA VAL A 297 -6.38 -16.17 28.98
C VAL A 297 -6.16 -14.66 29.01
N VAL A 298 -6.93 -13.97 29.84
CA VAL A 298 -6.88 -12.51 29.95
C VAL A 298 -6.39 -12.12 31.33
N THR A 299 -5.46 -11.17 31.38
CA THR A 299 -5.00 -10.52 32.61
C THR A 299 -5.12 -9.01 32.45
N GLY A 300 -5.80 -8.34 33.37
CA GLY A 300 -5.99 -6.87 33.33
C GLY A 300 -7.45 -6.45 33.28
N PRO A 301 -7.72 -5.13 33.16
CA PRO A 301 -9.08 -4.60 33.13
C PRO A 301 -9.80 -4.90 31.82
N ASP A 302 -11.13 -4.87 31.90
CA ASP A 302 -12.02 -4.96 30.75
C ASP A 302 -11.80 -3.77 29.80
N ILE A 303 -11.81 -4.04 28.50
CA ILE A 303 -11.64 -3.03 27.46
C ILE A 303 -12.32 -3.48 26.16
N GLU A 304 -12.85 -2.50 25.43
CA GLU A 304 -13.37 -2.70 24.08
C GLU A 304 -12.57 -1.85 23.11
N LEU A 305 -12.11 -2.46 22.02
CA LEU A 305 -11.32 -1.83 20.97
C LEU A 305 -11.98 -2.10 19.63
N ALA A 306 -11.81 -1.18 18.68
CA ALA A 306 -12.28 -1.36 17.32
C ALA A 306 -11.11 -1.30 16.34
N PHE A 307 -11.15 -2.09 15.28
CA PHE A 307 -10.11 -2.12 14.25
C PHE A 307 -10.71 -2.24 12.86
N ASP A 308 -10.02 -1.67 11.86
CA ASP A 308 -10.20 -2.10 10.47
C ASP A 308 -9.60 -3.51 10.29
N LEU A 309 -10.33 -4.41 9.63
CA LEU A 309 -9.87 -5.78 9.40
C LEU A 309 -8.60 -5.82 8.56
N THR A 310 -8.43 -4.91 7.59
CA THR A 310 -7.21 -4.83 6.78
C THR A 310 -5.99 -4.43 7.59
N THR A 311 -6.17 -3.82 8.78
CA THR A 311 -5.09 -3.55 9.72
C THR A 311 -4.86 -4.74 10.67
N LEU A 312 -5.91 -5.22 11.33
CA LEU A 312 -5.77 -6.22 12.40
C LEU A 312 -5.50 -7.63 11.88
N TYR A 313 -6.18 -8.05 10.81
CA TYR A 313 -6.06 -9.41 10.29
C TYR A 313 -4.63 -9.72 9.82
N PRO A 314 -3.96 -8.90 9.00
CA PRO A 314 -2.58 -9.18 8.63
C PRO A 314 -1.62 -9.21 9.83
N ALA A 315 -1.80 -8.31 10.80
CA ALA A 315 -0.95 -8.23 11.99
C ALA A 315 -1.00 -9.51 12.85
N ILE A 316 -2.18 -10.13 12.96
CA ILE A 316 -2.38 -11.43 13.63
C ILE A 316 -1.97 -12.58 12.72
N GLY A 317 -2.37 -12.56 11.45
CA GLY A 317 -2.15 -13.65 10.50
C GLY A 317 -0.68 -13.96 10.26
N THR A 318 0.21 -12.97 10.40
CA THR A 318 1.67 -13.17 10.27
C THR A 318 2.38 -13.60 11.56
N ALA A 319 1.69 -13.62 12.71
CA ALA A 319 2.29 -14.03 13.98
C ALA A 319 2.84 -15.46 13.93
N ILE A 320 3.88 -15.73 14.72
CA ILE A 320 4.56 -17.04 14.76
C ILE A 320 4.08 -17.84 15.96
N GLY A 321 3.99 -19.15 15.79
CA GLY A 321 3.73 -20.09 16.87
C GLY A 321 2.25 -20.36 17.10
N PRO A 322 1.94 -21.29 18.01
CA PRO A 322 0.57 -21.74 18.25
C PRO A 322 -0.26 -20.72 19.02
N ASP A 323 0.38 -19.88 19.83
CA ASP A 323 -0.26 -18.90 20.70
C ASP A 323 0.22 -17.47 20.40
N VAL A 324 -0.73 -16.55 20.37
CA VAL A 324 -0.51 -15.12 20.22
C VAL A 324 -0.75 -14.41 21.53
N MET A 325 0.17 -13.51 21.86
CA MET A 325 0.03 -12.55 22.94
C MET A 325 -0.30 -11.17 22.39
N ILE A 326 -1.39 -10.58 22.90
CA ILE A 326 -1.84 -9.21 22.60
C ILE A 326 -1.72 -8.37 23.86
N ASP A 327 -0.83 -7.39 23.81
CA ASP A 327 -0.56 -6.42 24.87
C ASP A 327 -1.27 -5.10 24.56
N ILE A 328 -2.08 -4.63 25.51
CA ILE A 328 -2.95 -3.47 25.35
C ILE A 328 -2.63 -2.45 26.44
N THR A 329 -2.24 -1.25 26.02
CA THR A 329 -1.90 -0.15 26.93
C THR A 329 -3.11 0.75 27.22
N GLY A 330 -3.99 0.95 26.24
CA GLY A 330 -5.16 1.82 26.33
C GLY A 330 -6.01 1.79 25.04
N PRO A 331 -7.16 2.48 25.02
CA PRO A 331 -8.11 2.43 23.92
C PRO A 331 -7.67 3.19 22.66
N ASP A 332 -6.78 4.17 22.81
CA ASP A 332 -6.27 5.07 21.78
C ASP A 332 -4.79 4.79 21.45
N ARG A 333 -4.26 3.66 21.93
CA ARG A 333 -2.86 3.26 21.77
C ARG A 333 -2.76 2.03 20.89
N PRO A 334 -1.67 1.86 20.12
CA PRO A 334 -1.46 0.63 19.36
C PRO A 334 -1.45 -0.56 20.31
N ILE A 335 -2.06 -1.66 19.87
CA ILE A 335 -1.86 -2.96 20.51
C ILE A 335 -0.55 -3.56 20.01
N VAL A 336 0.13 -4.31 20.87
CA VAL A 336 1.34 -5.05 20.52
C VAL A 336 0.99 -6.52 20.41
N ILE A 337 1.30 -7.13 19.26
CA ILE A 337 1.01 -8.51 18.92
C ILE A 337 2.34 -9.24 18.75
N ARG A 338 2.53 -10.33 19.49
CA ARG A 338 3.74 -11.17 19.47
C ARG A 338 3.38 -12.64 19.61
N SER A 339 4.30 -13.53 19.25
CA SER A 339 4.21 -14.91 19.71
C SER A 339 4.34 -14.94 21.24
N ALA A 340 3.67 -15.90 21.88
CA ALA A 340 3.91 -16.18 23.30
C ALA A 340 5.30 -16.80 23.53
N ASP A 341 5.84 -17.50 22.53
CA ASP A 341 7.07 -18.30 22.65
C ASP A 341 8.29 -17.63 21.97
N ASP A 342 8.05 -16.75 21.01
CA ASP A 342 9.07 -16.10 20.18
C ASP A 342 8.87 -14.57 20.05
N GLY A 343 9.78 -13.80 20.66
CA GLY A 343 9.75 -12.34 20.65
C GLY A 343 10.29 -11.70 19.36
N ASP A 344 10.85 -12.48 18.44
CA ASP A 344 11.59 -11.94 17.29
C ASP A 344 10.68 -11.22 16.28
N LEU A 345 9.37 -11.51 16.25
CA LEU A 345 8.37 -10.79 15.45
C LEU A 345 7.47 -9.99 16.38
N THR A 346 7.43 -8.68 16.17
CA THR A 346 6.50 -7.79 16.85
C THR A 346 5.68 -7.03 15.81
N SER A 347 4.36 -7.10 15.94
CA SER A 347 3.42 -6.31 15.14
C SER A 347 2.65 -5.34 16.02
N LEU A 348 2.46 -4.11 15.54
CA LEU A 348 1.63 -3.08 16.13
C LEU A 348 0.40 -2.91 15.25
N ALA A 349 -0.77 -2.74 15.85
CA ALA A 349 -1.99 -2.37 15.12
C ALA A 349 -2.69 -1.22 15.84
N MET A 350 -2.99 -0.15 15.10
CA MET A 350 -3.73 0.99 15.62
C MET A 350 -5.23 0.69 15.67
N PRO A 351 -5.88 0.89 16.83
CA PRO A 351 -7.33 0.87 16.89
C PRO A 351 -7.91 2.09 16.15
N VAL A 352 -9.13 1.94 15.64
CA VAL A 352 -9.92 3.03 15.08
C VAL A 352 -10.88 3.58 16.14
N ASP A 353 -11.26 4.84 16.01
CA ASP A 353 -12.27 5.45 16.88
C ASP A 353 -13.62 4.74 16.72
N PRO A 354 -14.21 4.15 17.78
CA PRO A 354 -15.51 3.49 17.69
C PRO A 354 -16.65 4.39 17.19
N SER A 355 -16.53 5.71 17.32
CA SER A 355 -17.53 6.68 16.86
C SER A 355 -17.58 6.79 15.33
N SER A 356 -16.46 6.58 14.63
CA SER A 356 -16.40 6.63 13.16
C SER A 356 -17.10 5.43 12.50
N ILE A 357 -17.27 4.33 13.24
CA ILE A 357 -17.95 3.11 12.78
C ILE A 357 -19.46 3.30 12.73
N ARG A 358 -20.03 4.09 13.65
CA ARG A 358 -21.49 4.30 13.75
C ARG A 358 -22.04 5.23 12.67
N SER A 359 -21.24 6.15 12.14
CA SER A 359 -21.66 7.10 11.11
C SER A 359 -21.74 6.51 9.70
N ALA A 360 -21.00 5.42 9.43
CA ALA A 360 -21.05 4.75 8.12
C ALA A 360 -22.35 3.94 7.94
N ASP A 361 -22.86 3.31 9.01
CA ASP A 361 -24.11 2.53 8.98
C ASP A 361 -25.38 3.40 8.86
N ASP A 362 -25.30 4.70 9.17
CA ASP A 362 -26.46 5.61 9.15
C ASP A 362 -26.62 6.34 7.80
N HIS A 363 -25.60 6.34 6.94
CA HIS A 363 -25.70 6.89 5.58
C HIS A 363 -26.31 5.92 4.54
N ASP A 364 -26.47 4.64 4.89
CA ASP A 364 -27.07 3.62 4.01
C ASP A 364 -28.49 3.23 4.42
N ARG A 365 -29.13 4.02 5.30
CA ARG A 365 -30.57 3.92 5.57
C ARG A 365 -31.32 4.88 4.66
N PRO A 366 -32.16 4.40 3.72
CA PRO A 366 -33.06 5.30 3.01
C PRO A 366 -34.05 5.89 4.02
N ASP A 367 -34.14 7.22 4.03
CA ASP A 367 -35.15 7.98 4.76
C ASP A 367 -36.56 7.48 4.41
N HIS A 368 -37.14 6.68 5.29
CA HIS A 368 -38.57 6.47 5.33
C HIS A 368 -39.18 7.33 6.44
N GLU A 369 -39.17 8.64 6.20
CA GLU A 369 -40.03 9.57 6.91
C GLU A 369 -41.47 9.52 6.35
N CYS A 370 -42.37 9.06 7.21
CA CYS A 370 -43.64 9.73 7.51
C CYS A 370 -44.59 10.07 6.33
N HIS A 371 -45.61 9.22 6.16
CA HIS A 371 -46.94 9.72 5.78
C HIS A 371 -48.01 9.19 6.73
N ARG A 372 -48.32 10.01 7.75
CA ARG A 372 -49.59 9.97 8.46
C ARG A 372 -50.72 10.41 7.52
N ARG A 373 -51.65 9.50 7.21
CA ARG A 373 -53.08 9.75 6.96
C ARG A 373 -53.78 8.51 7.53
N GLY A 374 -54.67 8.53 8.52
CA GLY A 374 -55.70 9.51 8.82
C GLY A 374 -57.02 9.10 8.16
N ASP A 375 -57.71 8.05 8.67
CA ASP A 375 -59.18 7.92 8.71
C ASP A 375 -59.58 6.63 9.45
N ARG A 376 -60.19 6.73 10.65
CA ARG A 376 -61.64 6.71 10.96
C ARG A 376 -62.23 5.31 11.20
N THR A 377 -62.58 5.07 12.48
CA THR A 377 -63.87 4.50 12.99
C THR A 377 -64.50 3.32 12.21
N ARG A 378 -64.75 2.14 12.79
CA ARG A 378 -65.71 1.86 13.89
C ARG A 378 -65.59 0.36 14.36
N PRO A 379 -66.24 -0.02 15.48
CA PRO A 379 -65.94 -1.24 16.25
C PRO A 379 -66.94 -2.40 16.06
N SER A 380 -66.62 -3.51 16.74
CA SER A 380 -67.45 -4.61 17.28
C SER A 380 -67.92 -5.73 16.34
N ARG A 381 -67.40 -6.94 16.55
CA ARG A 381 -68.06 -7.96 17.39
C ARG A 381 -67.06 -8.98 17.92
#